data_AF-A0A1I1UEY0-F1
#
_entry.id   AF-A0A1I1UEY0-F1
#
_cell.length_a   1.000
_cell.length_b   1.000
_cell.length_c   1.000
_cell.angle_alpha   90.00
_cell.angle_beta   90.00
_cell.angle_gamma   90.00
#
_symmetry.space_group_name_H-M   'P 1'
#
loop_
_entity.id
_entity.type
_entity.pdbx_description
1 polymer ?
#
loop_
_entity_poly.entity_id
_entity_poly.type
_entity_poly.pdbx_seq_one_letter_code
_entity_poly.pdbx_strand_id
1 'polypeptide(L)'
;MSKPDDPALVRAAVLQRLKVHVRLAQQGLAPTPDQRRRLAASLPELVAFGDRRYAQCHAVLDWDHRLPSDAAVLRLYLSYTDREAGAIESALKARDREIDSGNLYPEFDVPDYADVDASESYVAVLRPGNHEVGDLRFFSDWRKGVHQSVAREAVAAVRASPSYERSMRERSHDNLGPPVVIGWTPPCLAQSKHWAIEVWLLVDFDGHVGRAHVFMVDSKSHLVTREYFTEVQIG
;
A
#
# COMPACT_ATOMS: atom_id res chain seq x y z
N MET A 1 11.64 -26.20 -9.66
CA MET A 1 10.90 -25.11 -10.33
C MET A 1 11.26 -23.82 -9.60
N SER A 2 11.86 -22.84 -10.29
CA SER A 2 12.15 -21.54 -9.67
C SER A 2 10.84 -20.89 -9.23
N LYS A 3 10.84 -20.15 -8.12
CA LYS A 3 9.67 -19.33 -7.75
C LYS A 3 9.34 -18.40 -8.95
N PRO A 4 8.07 -18.22 -9.32
CA PRO A 4 7.67 -17.14 -10.19
C PRO A 4 8.20 -15.82 -9.64
N ASP A 5 8.67 -14.95 -10.51
CA ASP A 5 9.20 -13.63 -10.15
C ASP A 5 8.02 -12.70 -9.84
N ASP A 6 7.67 -12.57 -8.56
CA ASP A 6 6.58 -11.72 -8.06
C ASP A 6 6.65 -10.29 -8.64
N PRO A 7 7.81 -9.58 -8.59
CA PRO A 7 7.98 -8.31 -9.27
C PRO A 7 7.62 -8.34 -10.76
N ALA A 8 8.07 -9.35 -11.51
CA ALA A 8 7.77 -9.47 -12.93
C ALA A 8 6.26 -9.65 -13.19
N LEU A 9 5.57 -10.42 -12.34
CA LEU A 9 4.12 -10.64 -12.43
C LEU A 9 3.35 -9.33 -12.25
N VAL A 10 3.72 -8.51 -11.25
CA VAL A 10 3.08 -7.20 -11.03
C VAL A 10 3.33 -6.25 -12.19
N ARG A 11 4.59 -6.15 -12.65
CA ARG A 11 4.94 -5.29 -13.80
C ARG A 11 4.19 -5.72 -15.06
N ALA A 12 4.06 -7.03 -15.31
CA ALA A 12 3.30 -7.56 -16.43
C ALA A 12 1.81 -7.19 -16.35
N ALA A 13 1.21 -7.19 -15.16
CA ALA A 13 -0.18 -6.75 -14.98
C ALA A 13 -0.38 -5.27 -15.39
N VAL A 14 0.53 -4.37 -14.99
CA VAL A 14 0.47 -2.96 -15.41
C VAL A 14 0.73 -2.78 -16.91
N LEU A 15 1.66 -3.53 -17.48
CA LEU A 15 1.98 -3.45 -18.91
C LEU A 15 0.82 -3.92 -19.79
N GLN A 16 0.26 -5.09 -19.47
CA GLN A 16 -0.59 -5.85 -20.40
C GLN A 16 -2.07 -5.80 -20.02
N ARG A 17 -2.40 -5.61 -18.75
CA ARG A 17 -3.75 -5.80 -18.20
C ARG A 17 -4.23 -4.63 -17.34
N LEU A 18 -3.61 -3.46 -17.47
CA LEU A 18 -4.05 -2.26 -16.75
C LEU A 18 -5.44 -1.85 -17.22
N LYS A 19 -6.40 -1.99 -16.33
CA LYS A 19 -7.76 -1.45 -16.45
C LYS A 19 -7.73 0.05 -16.17
N VAL A 20 -8.51 0.83 -16.91
CA VAL A 20 -8.59 2.29 -16.72
C VAL A 20 -10.03 2.65 -16.43
N HIS A 21 -10.25 3.43 -15.38
CA HIS A 21 -11.57 3.92 -15.00
C HIS A 21 -12.15 4.84 -16.09
N VAL A 22 -13.47 4.75 -16.30
CA VAL A 22 -14.14 5.40 -17.44
C VAL A 22 -13.99 6.92 -17.43
N ARG A 23 -14.00 7.54 -16.25
CA ARG A 23 -13.82 8.98 -16.08
C ARG A 23 -12.42 9.46 -16.49
N LEU A 24 -11.38 8.67 -16.24
CA LEU A 24 -10.03 8.98 -16.72
C LEU A 24 -9.95 8.82 -18.25
N ALA A 25 -10.57 7.75 -18.78
CA ALA A 25 -10.58 7.51 -20.22
C ALA A 25 -11.29 8.63 -20.99
N GLN A 26 -12.45 9.10 -20.50
CA GLN A 26 -13.21 10.21 -21.08
C GLN A 26 -12.44 11.54 -21.09
N GLN A 27 -11.56 11.74 -20.11
CA GLN A 27 -10.69 12.92 -20.02
C GLN A 27 -9.39 12.78 -20.85
N GLY A 28 -9.20 11.67 -21.56
CA GLY A 28 -7.96 11.42 -22.30
C GLY A 28 -6.75 11.12 -21.42
N LEU A 29 -6.98 10.73 -20.15
CA LEU A 29 -5.93 10.41 -19.17
C LEU A 29 -5.54 8.92 -19.16
N ALA A 30 -6.07 8.14 -20.11
CA ALA A 30 -5.64 6.76 -20.27
C ALA A 30 -4.17 6.69 -20.73
N PRO A 31 -3.30 5.92 -20.06
CA PRO A 31 -1.88 5.90 -20.37
C PRO A 31 -1.60 5.21 -21.71
N THR A 32 -0.77 5.85 -22.53
CA THR A 32 -0.21 5.28 -23.76
C THR A 32 0.67 4.05 -23.44
N PRO A 33 1.00 3.19 -24.42
CA PRO A 33 1.89 2.06 -24.20
C PRO A 33 3.25 2.45 -23.58
N ASP A 34 3.81 3.60 -23.97
CA ASP A 34 5.06 4.11 -23.41
C ASP A 34 4.91 4.58 -21.97
N GLN A 35 3.80 5.24 -21.66
CA GLN A 35 3.46 5.64 -20.30
C GLN A 35 3.24 4.43 -19.40
N ARG A 36 2.58 3.36 -19.88
CA ARG A 36 2.46 2.08 -19.16
C ARG A 36 3.81 1.44 -18.90
N ARG A 37 4.74 1.49 -19.86
CA ARG A 37 6.11 0.99 -19.69
C ARG A 37 6.85 1.75 -18.59
N ARG A 38 6.78 3.09 -18.59
CA ARG A 38 7.37 3.92 -17.52
C ARG A 38 6.73 3.63 -16.16
N LEU A 39 5.40 3.54 -16.11
CA LEU A 39 4.67 3.22 -14.88
C LEU A 39 5.09 1.87 -14.32
N ALA A 40 5.09 0.83 -15.16
CA ALA A 40 5.51 -0.50 -14.76
C ALA A 40 6.99 -0.53 -14.33
N ALA A 41 7.87 0.24 -14.97
CA ALA A 41 9.28 0.35 -14.57
C ALA A 41 9.47 1.09 -13.24
N SER A 42 8.63 2.09 -12.95
CA SER A 42 8.69 2.87 -11.70
C SER A 42 8.21 2.12 -10.46
N LEU A 43 7.48 1.00 -10.65
CA LEU A 43 7.04 0.20 -9.50
C LEU A 43 8.24 -0.33 -8.70
N PRO A 44 8.19 -0.24 -7.36
CA PRO A 44 9.17 -0.94 -6.55
C PRO A 44 9.00 -2.46 -6.68
N GLU A 45 9.99 -3.20 -6.20
CA GLU A 45 9.90 -4.66 -6.15
C GLU A 45 8.85 -5.07 -5.09
N LEU A 46 7.67 -5.48 -5.57
CA LEU A 46 6.62 -6.03 -4.73
C LEU A 46 6.82 -7.54 -4.63
N VAL A 47 6.97 -8.03 -3.40
CA VAL A 47 7.20 -9.45 -3.10
C VAL A 47 6.13 -9.95 -2.15
N ALA A 48 5.66 -11.18 -2.34
CA ALA A 48 4.62 -11.76 -1.49
C ALA A 48 5.09 -11.92 -0.03
N PHE A 49 4.13 -11.91 0.89
CA PHE A 49 4.41 -12.14 2.30
C PHE A 49 4.92 -13.55 2.62
N GLY A 50 6.02 -13.62 3.37
CA GLY A 50 6.57 -14.87 3.91
C GLY A 50 6.96 -15.87 2.81
N ASP A 51 6.47 -17.10 2.93
CA ASP A 51 6.71 -18.17 1.94
C ASP A 51 5.64 -18.23 0.84
N ARG A 52 4.70 -17.28 0.82
CA ARG A 52 3.67 -17.19 -0.21
C ARG A 52 4.27 -16.76 -1.55
N ARG A 53 3.42 -16.76 -2.57
CA ARG A 53 3.70 -16.29 -3.92
C ARG A 53 2.44 -15.65 -4.48
N TYR A 54 2.58 -14.67 -5.36
CA TYR A 54 1.41 -14.17 -6.07
C TYR A 54 0.96 -15.17 -7.13
N ALA A 55 -0.33 -15.49 -7.13
CA ALA A 55 -0.98 -16.17 -8.25
C ALA A 55 -1.32 -15.16 -9.34
N GLN A 56 -1.87 -14.01 -8.97
CA GLN A 56 -2.29 -12.98 -9.91
C GLN A 56 -2.28 -11.57 -9.29
N CYS A 57 -2.00 -10.59 -10.15
CA CYS A 57 -2.15 -9.17 -9.90
C CYS A 57 -3.21 -8.59 -10.84
N HIS A 58 -4.18 -7.86 -10.28
CA HIS A 58 -5.12 -7.03 -11.04
C HIS A 58 -4.74 -5.58 -10.84
N ALA A 59 -4.40 -4.88 -11.93
CA ALA A 59 -4.00 -3.49 -11.91
C ALA A 59 -5.13 -2.61 -12.46
N VAL A 60 -5.51 -1.59 -11.67
CA VAL A 60 -6.56 -0.63 -12.03
C VAL A 60 -6.00 0.78 -11.89
N LEU A 61 -6.15 1.59 -12.92
CA LEU A 61 -5.94 3.03 -12.87
C LEU A 61 -7.30 3.69 -12.64
N ASP A 62 -7.52 4.09 -11.41
CA ASP A 62 -8.78 4.57 -10.87
C ASP A 62 -8.82 6.10 -10.76
N TRP A 63 -10.00 6.68 -10.61
CA TRP A 63 -10.15 8.13 -10.55
C TRP A 63 -10.22 8.67 -9.12
N ASP A 64 -10.07 9.97 -9.00
CA ASP A 64 -9.99 10.72 -7.74
C ASP A 64 -11.33 11.33 -7.29
N HIS A 65 -12.43 10.97 -7.95
CA HIS A 65 -13.75 11.60 -7.80
C HIS A 65 -13.75 13.13 -8.00
N ARG A 66 -12.82 13.66 -8.81
CA ARG A 66 -12.80 15.06 -9.23
C ARG A 66 -13.00 15.21 -10.73
N LEU A 67 -13.66 16.30 -11.11
CA LEU A 67 -13.89 16.68 -12.50
C LEU A 67 -13.49 18.16 -12.71
N PRO A 68 -12.43 18.45 -13.47
CA PRO A 68 -11.46 17.49 -14.03
C PRO A 68 -10.68 16.76 -12.93
N SER A 69 -10.13 15.59 -13.26
CA SER A 69 -9.28 14.83 -12.35
C SER A 69 -7.94 15.52 -12.15
N ASP A 70 -7.55 15.71 -10.89
CA ASP A 70 -6.25 16.26 -10.48
C ASP A 70 -5.21 15.17 -10.27
N ALA A 71 -5.64 13.90 -10.18
CA ALA A 71 -4.80 12.73 -10.05
C ALA A 71 -5.48 11.47 -10.60
N ALA A 72 -4.68 10.43 -10.80
CA ALA A 72 -5.15 9.06 -10.97
C ALA A 72 -4.66 8.20 -9.80
N VAL A 73 -5.41 7.17 -9.44
CA VAL A 73 -5.11 6.27 -8.33
C VAL A 73 -4.78 4.89 -8.91
N LEU A 74 -3.50 4.50 -8.89
CA LEU A 74 -3.11 3.13 -9.24
C LEU A 74 -3.41 2.20 -8.07
N ARG A 75 -4.29 1.23 -8.30
CA ARG A 75 -4.63 0.17 -7.36
C ARG A 75 -4.12 -1.17 -7.89
N LEU A 76 -3.39 -1.90 -7.06
CA LEU A 76 -2.88 -3.23 -7.34
C LEU A 76 -3.50 -4.20 -6.35
N TYR A 77 -4.28 -5.15 -6.85
CA TYR A 77 -4.93 -6.20 -6.07
C TYR A 77 -4.23 -7.54 -6.32
N LEU A 78 -3.56 -8.04 -5.30
CA LEU A 78 -2.73 -9.24 -5.36
C LEU A 78 -3.43 -10.39 -4.65
N SER A 79 -3.33 -11.56 -5.25
CA SER A 79 -3.91 -12.82 -4.74
C SER A 79 -2.83 -13.87 -4.59
N TYR A 80 -2.92 -14.74 -3.59
CA TYR A 80 -1.98 -15.85 -3.42
C TYR A 80 -2.46 -17.13 -4.12
N THR A 81 -3.75 -17.19 -4.48
CA THR A 81 -4.40 -18.33 -5.13
C THR A 81 -5.27 -17.90 -6.29
N ASP A 82 -5.48 -18.81 -7.26
CA ASP A 82 -6.37 -18.56 -8.40
C ASP A 82 -7.83 -18.36 -7.97
N ARG A 83 -8.24 -18.95 -6.84
CA ARG A 83 -9.58 -18.76 -6.27
C ARG A 83 -9.78 -17.31 -5.80
N GLU A 84 -8.82 -16.76 -5.07
CA GLU A 84 -8.83 -15.36 -4.66
C GLU A 84 -8.76 -14.44 -5.89
N ALA A 85 -7.94 -14.78 -6.89
CA ALA A 85 -7.87 -14.06 -8.15
C ALA A 85 -9.24 -13.98 -8.85
N GLY A 86 -9.97 -15.09 -8.93
CA GLY A 86 -11.32 -15.14 -9.50
C GLY A 86 -12.35 -14.33 -8.71
N ALA A 87 -12.19 -14.23 -7.38
CA ALA A 87 -13.03 -13.38 -6.54
C ALA A 87 -12.78 -11.89 -6.83
N ILE A 88 -11.51 -11.46 -6.92
CA ILE A 88 -11.13 -10.09 -7.31
C ILE A 88 -11.71 -9.76 -8.70
N GLU A 89 -11.53 -10.65 -9.68
CA GLU A 89 -12.07 -10.43 -11.03
C GLU A 89 -13.59 -10.29 -11.04
N SER A 90 -14.29 -11.11 -10.24
CA SER A 90 -15.74 -11.04 -10.11
C SER A 90 -16.20 -9.73 -9.47
N ALA A 91 -15.50 -9.24 -8.45
CA ALA A 91 -15.77 -7.96 -7.80
C ALA A 91 -15.55 -6.78 -8.77
N LEU A 92 -14.45 -6.80 -9.53
CA LEU A 92 -14.17 -5.77 -10.55
C LEU A 92 -15.24 -5.77 -11.66
N LYS A 93 -15.69 -6.94 -12.11
CA LYS A 93 -16.78 -7.07 -13.10
C LYS A 93 -18.13 -6.62 -12.54
N ALA A 94 -18.39 -6.81 -11.25
CA ALA A 94 -19.60 -6.28 -10.62
C ALA A 94 -19.56 -4.75 -10.60
N ARG A 95 -18.41 -4.17 -10.22
CA ARG A 95 -18.18 -2.73 -10.21
C ARG A 95 -18.29 -2.11 -11.62
N ASP A 96 -17.80 -2.80 -12.64
CA ASP A 96 -18.00 -2.41 -14.05
C ASP A 96 -19.47 -2.21 -14.40
N ARG A 97 -20.33 -3.16 -14.03
CA ARG A 97 -21.77 -3.07 -14.32
C ARG A 97 -22.43 -1.91 -13.59
N GLU A 98 -22.02 -1.65 -12.34
CA GLU A 98 -22.51 -0.52 -11.56
C GLU A 98 -22.11 0.81 -12.23
N ILE A 99 -20.83 0.96 -12.60
CA ILE A 99 -20.31 2.13 -13.30
C ILE A 99 -21.04 2.33 -14.63
N ASP A 100 -21.17 1.28 -15.44
CA ASP A 100 -21.82 1.35 -16.75
C ASP A 100 -23.28 1.78 -16.62
N SER A 101 -23.99 1.31 -15.59
CA SER A 101 -25.37 1.72 -15.33
C SER A 101 -25.52 3.19 -14.92
N GLY A 102 -24.51 3.74 -14.22
CA GLY A 102 -24.47 5.12 -13.75
C GLY A 102 -23.81 6.11 -14.72
N ASN A 103 -23.06 5.62 -15.70
CA ASN A 103 -22.28 6.43 -16.65
C ASN A 103 -23.13 7.01 -17.79
N LEU A 104 -24.22 7.68 -17.43
CA LEU A 104 -25.12 8.34 -18.40
C LEU A 104 -24.60 9.71 -18.81
N TYR A 105 -23.98 10.43 -17.88
CA TYR A 105 -23.42 11.76 -18.12
C TYR A 105 -22.00 11.85 -17.54
N PRO A 106 -21.02 12.37 -18.29
CA PRO A 106 -19.63 12.49 -17.83
C PRO A 106 -19.42 13.34 -16.57
N GLU A 107 -20.30 14.32 -16.33
CA GLU A 107 -20.24 15.26 -15.22
C GLU A 107 -20.68 14.67 -13.87
N PHE A 108 -21.34 13.51 -13.86
CA PHE A 108 -21.82 12.90 -12.62
C PHE A 108 -20.84 11.91 -12.03
N ASP A 109 -20.93 11.78 -10.71
CA ASP A 109 -20.15 10.82 -9.96
C ASP A 109 -20.56 9.38 -10.30
N VAL A 110 -19.57 8.48 -10.35
CA VAL A 110 -19.76 7.04 -10.53
C VAL A 110 -18.86 6.30 -9.53
N PRO A 111 -19.22 5.07 -9.14
CA PRO A 111 -18.38 4.30 -8.22
C PRO A 111 -16.94 4.17 -8.71
N ASP A 112 -15.96 4.21 -7.81
CA ASP A 112 -14.57 3.88 -8.11
C ASP A 112 -14.32 2.37 -8.00
N TYR A 113 -13.07 1.93 -8.00
CA TYR A 113 -12.67 0.54 -7.74
C TYR A 113 -12.05 0.36 -6.34
N ALA A 114 -12.38 1.17 -5.35
CA ALA A 114 -11.96 0.94 -3.96
C ALA A 114 -12.59 -0.34 -3.36
N ASP A 115 -12.05 -0.74 -2.21
CA ASP A 115 -12.64 -1.75 -1.32
C ASP A 115 -12.84 -3.14 -1.95
N VAL A 116 -12.00 -3.49 -2.92
CA VAL A 116 -11.92 -4.87 -3.42
C VAL A 116 -11.06 -5.68 -2.46
N ASP A 117 -11.64 -6.76 -1.93
CA ASP A 117 -10.93 -7.70 -1.06
C ASP A 117 -9.85 -8.45 -1.84
N ALA A 118 -8.62 -8.32 -1.37
CA ALA A 118 -7.44 -8.94 -1.96
C ALA A 118 -6.47 -9.34 -0.84
N SER A 119 -5.66 -10.37 -1.09
CA SER A 119 -4.71 -10.85 -0.11
C SER A 119 -3.67 -9.78 0.25
N GLU A 120 -3.25 -8.99 -0.75
CA GLU A 120 -2.48 -7.74 -0.57
C GLU A 120 -2.99 -6.67 -1.54
N SER A 121 -3.13 -5.44 -1.05
CA SER A 121 -3.58 -4.29 -1.82
C SER A 121 -2.54 -3.18 -1.73
N TYR A 122 -2.12 -2.65 -2.88
CA TYR A 122 -1.22 -1.50 -2.95
C TYR A 122 -1.88 -0.35 -3.69
N VAL A 123 -1.77 0.86 -3.15
CA VAL A 123 -2.39 2.06 -3.71
C VAL A 123 -1.35 3.15 -3.87
N ALA A 124 -1.22 3.70 -5.07
CA ALA A 124 -0.38 4.85 -5.36
C ALA A 124 -1.18 5.97 -6.02
N VAL A 125 -0.84 7.21 -5.69
CA VAL A 125 -1.41 8.39 -6.35
C VAL A 125 -0.44 8.86 -7.44
N LEU A 126 -0.95 8.98 -8.67
CA LEU A 126 -0.22 9.42 -9.84
C LEU A 126 -0.70 10.82 -10.23
N ARG A 127 0.24 11.76 -10.36
CA ARG A 127 -0.10 13.10 -10.84
C ARG A 127 -0.28 13.10 -12.36
N PRO A 128 -1.19 13.91 -12.93
CA PRO A 128 -1.40 14.02 -14.37
C PRO A 128 -0.09 14.31 -15.10
N GLY A 129 0.16 13.58 -16.18
CA GLY A 129 1.41 13.67 -16.94
C GLY A 129 2.59 12.89 -16.32
N ASN A 130 2.61 12.70 -15.00
CA ASN A 130 3.64 11.90 -14.32
C ASN A 130 3.18 10.43 -14.16
N HIS A 131 3.79 9.54 -14.92
CA HIS A 131 3.48 8.11 -14.90
C HIS A 131 4.52 7.34 -14.08
N GLU A 132 4.83 7.88 -12.91
CA GLU A 132 5.79 7.32 -11.97
C GLU A 132 5.11 7.15 -10.61
N VAL A 133 5.36 6.01 -9.98
CA VAL A 133 4.85 5.70 -8.65
C VAL A 133 5.62 6.52 -7.62
N GLY A 134 4.92 7.47 -6.98
CA GLY A 134 5.43 8.21 -5.83
C GLY A 134 5.12 7.46 -4.53
N ASP A 135 4.19 8.00 -3.74
CA ASP A 135 3.78 7.37 -2.47
C ASP A 135 2.93 6.13 -2.72
N LEU A 136 3.42 4.99 -2.23
CA LEU A 136 2.73 3.70 -2.26
C LEU A 136 2.26 3.34 -0.85
N ARG A 137 1.00 2.96 -0.72
CA ARG A 137 0.38 2.49 0.53
C ARG A 137 0.08 1.01 0.42
N PHE A 138 0.22 0.29 1.52
CA PHE A 138 -0.03 -1.14 1.62
C PHE A 138 -1.18 -1.44 2.59
N PHE A 139 -2.11 -2.28 2.14
CA PHE A 139 -3.26 -2.74 2.89
C PHE A 139 -3.39 -4.25 2.78
N SER A 140 -3.73 -4.87 3.90
CA SER A 140 -4.10 -6.28 3.97
C SER A 140 -4.75 -6.57 5.32
N ASP A 141 -5.79 -7.38 5.34
CA ASP A 141 -6.51 -7.75 6.56
C ASP A 141 -5.62 -8.51 7.55
N TRP A 142 -4.72 -9.36 7.03
CA TRP A 142 -3.85 -10.17 7.88
C TRP A 142 -2.64 -9.38 8.41
N ARG A 143 -2.40 -8.14 7.96
CA ARG A 143 -1.22 -7.33 8.30
C ARG A 143 -1.01 -7.19 9.81
N LYS A 144 -2.09 -7.09 10.58
CA LYS A 144 -2.08 -6.96 12.05
C LYS A 144 -1.78 -8.28 12.78
N GLY A 145 -1.79 -9.41 12.07
CA GLY A 145 -1.52 -10.76 12.60
C GLY A 145 -0.04 -11.02 12.89
N VAL A 146 0.59 -10.18 13.71
CA VAL A 146 1.98 -10.36 14.15
C VAL A 146 2.02 -11.29 15.37
N HIS A 147 2.80 -12.37 15.29
CA HIS A 147 2.95 -13.30 16.41
C HIS A 147 3.63 -12.61 17.62
N GLN A 148 3.21 -12.95 18.84
CA GLN A 148 3.66 -12.26 20.05
C GLN A 148 5.19 -12.30 20.25
N SER A 149 5.86 -13.40 19.89
CA SER A 149 7.32 -13.49 19.97
C SER A 149 8.01 -12.47 19.03
N VAL A 150 7.54 -12.40 17.78
CA VAL A 150 8.05 -11.46 16.76
C VAL A 150 7.79 -10.02 17.19
N ALA A 151 6.61 -9.74 17.76
CA ALA A 151 6.28 -8.42 18.30
C ALA A 151 7.23 -8.00 19.43
N ARG A 152 7.54 -8.91 20.37
CA ARG A 152 8.47 -8.64 21.46
C ARG A 152 9.89 -8.38 20.95
N GLU A 153 10.35 -9.17 19.99
CA GLU A 153 11.67 -9.00 19.37
C GLU A 153 11.78 -7.67 18.63
N ALA A 154 10.75 -7.27 17.87
CA ALA A 154 10.72 -5.99 17.18
C ALA A 154 10.77 -4.81 18.17
N VAL A 155 10.00 -4.86 19.25
CA VAL A 155 10.03 -3.82 20.29
C VAL A 155 11.38 -3.80 21.01
N ALA A 156 12.01 -4.95 21.26
CA ALA A 156 13.34 -5.02 21.84
C ALA A 156 14.40 -4.40 20.93
N ALA A 157 14.33 -4.65 19.61
CA ALA A 157 15.21 -4.05 18.62
C ALA A 157 15.06 -2.52 18.57
N VAL A 158 13.82 -2.01 18.64
CA VAL A 158 13.57 -0.57 18.74
C VAL A 158 14.18 0.00 20.02
N ARG A 159 13.93 -0.61 21.18
CA ARG A 159 14.48 -0.13 22.46
C ARG A 159 16.02 -0.10 22.49
N ALA A 160 16.66 -1.00 21.75
CA ALA A 160 18.11 -1.04 21.63
C ALA A 160 18.67 -0.04 20.60
N SER A 161 17.83 0.63 19.81
CA SER A 161 18.29 1.57 18.78
C SER A 161 18.73 2.91 19.40
N PRO A 162 19.78 3.56 18.86
CA PRO A 162 20.18 4.90 19.31
C PRO A 162 19.10 5.97 19.13
N SER A 163 18.23 5.78 18.14
CA SER A 163 17.12 6.67 17.82
C SER A 163 15.99 6.60 18.85
N TYR A 164 15.80 5.47 19.53
CA TYR A 164 14.79 5.34 20.57
C TYR A 164 14.99 6.31 21.72
N GLU A 165 16.22 6.42 22.26
CA GLU A 165 16.55 7.37 23.33
C GLU A 165 16.38 8.84 22.91
N ARG A 166 16.55 9.16 21.62
CA ARG A 166 16.23 10.49 21.08
C ARG A 166 14.73 10.73 21.10
N SER A 167 13.97 9.76 20.62
CA SER A 167 12.51 9.82 20.53
C SER A 167 11.84 9.89 21.90
N MET A 168 12.39 9.17 22.89
CA MET A 168 11.93 9.22 24.27
C MET A 168 12.10 10.61 24.90
N ARG A 169 13.16 11.34 24.55
CA ARG A 169 13.38 12.73 24.99
C ARG A 169 12.46 13.74 24.32
N GLU A 170 11.90 13.40 23.17
CA GLU A 170 10.93 14.25 22.45
C GLU A 170 9.49 14.06 22.92
N ARG A 171 9.25 13.15 23.88
CA ARG A 171 7.91 12.92 24.42
C ARG A 171 7.42 14.14 25.18
N SER A 172 6.22 14.60 24.84
CA SER A 172 5.56 15.71 25.54
C SER A 172 5.11 15.31 26.95
N HIS A 173 4.80 14.03 27.16
CA HIS A 173 4.32 13.48 28.43
C HIS A 173 4.81 12.05 28.66
N ASP A 174 5.03 11.68 29.93
CA ASP A 174 5.46 10.32 30.31
C ASP A 174 4.37 9.25 30.15
N ASN A 175 3.10 9.66 30.04
CA ASN A 175 1.94 8.76 30.04
C ASN A 175 1.58 8.20 28.65
N LEU A 176 2.38 8.45 27.61
CA LEU A 176 2.10 8.07 26.20
C LEU A 176 2.31 6.56 25.89
N GLY A 177 2.45 5.71 26.92
CA GLY A 177 2.57 4.25 26.79
C GLY A 177 3.91 3.77 26.19
N PRO A 178 4.15 2.45 26.07
CA PRO A 178 5.35 1.91 25.41
C PRO A 178 5.22 1.95 23.87
N PRO A 179 6.30 1.64 23.11
CA PRO A 179 6.19 1.34 21.69
C PRO A 179 5.15 0.24 21.40
N VAL A 180 4.37 0.41 20.34
CA VAL A 180 3.29 -0.49 19.93
C VAL A 180 3.57 -1.03 18.54
N VAL A 181 3.36 -2.34 18.35
CA VAL A 181 3.44 -2.98 17.04
C VAL A 181 2.15 -2.70 16.27
N ILE A 182 2.27 -2.15 15.06
CA ILE A 182 1.14 -1.85 14.18
C ILE A 182 0.86 -3.02 13.23
N GLY A 183 1.90 -3.63 12.67
CA GLY A 183 1.74 -4.77 11.77
C GLY A 183 2.94 -5.01 10.86
N TRP A 184 2.76 -5.93 9.92
CA TRP A 184 3.74 -6.27 8.89
C TRP A 184 3.86 -5.17 7.81
N THR A 185 5.06 -4.89 7.30
CA THR A 185 5.27 -3.90 6.25
C THR A 185 6.12 -4.50 5.12
N PRO A 186 5.74 -4.30 3.85
CA PRO A 186 6.48 -4.87 2.72
C PRO A 186 7.87 -4.24 2.60
N PRO A 187 8.84 -4.98 2.04
CA PRO A 187 10.24 -4.53 1.99
C PRO A 187 10.44 -3.19 1.31
N CYS A 188 9.70 -2.93 0.22
CA CYS A 188 9.77 -1.68 -0.52
C CYS A 188 9.39 -0.45 0.31
N LEU A 189 8.43 -0.58 1.25
CA LEU A 189 8.02 0.51 2.14
C LEU A 189 8.92 0.59 3.37
N ALA A 190 9.45 -0.53 3.84
CA ALA A 190 10.34 -0.58 4.99
C ALA A 190 11.81 -0.25 4.67
N GLN A 191 12.16 -0.08 3.39
CA GLN A 191 13.55 0.06 2.90
C GLN A 191 14.43 -1.08 3.40
N SER A 192 13.87 -2.29 3.41
CA SER A 192 14.50 -3.49 3.96
C SER A 192 14.63 -4.57 2.88
N LYS A 193 15.40 -5.62 3.18
CA LYS A 193 15.52 -6.78 2.30
C LYS A 193 14.37 -7.76 2.50
N HIS A 194 13.85 -7.86 3.72
CA HIS A 194 12.74 -8.75 4.07
C HIS A 194 11.56 -7.93 4.56
N TRP A 195 10.41 -8.60 4.71
CA TRP A 195 9.27 -7.99 5.37
C TRP A 195 9.66 -7.48 6.76
N ALA A 196 9.12 -6.33 7.14
CA ALA A 196 9.44 -5.66 8.39
C ALA A 196 8.24 -5.61 9.33
N ILE A 197 8.49 -5.31 10.60
CA ILE A 197 7.48 -4.98 11.59
C ILE A 197 7.48 -3.47 11.78
N GLU A 198 6.32 -2.85 11.58
CA GLU A 198 6.09 -1.44 11.89
C GLU A 198 5.80 -1.29 13.39
N VAL A 199 6.61 -0.48 14.06
CA VAL A 199 6.50 -0.18 15.49
C VAL A 199 6.37 1.34 15.65
N TRP A 200 5.37 1.77 16.41
CA TRP A 200 5.12 3.19 16.67
C TRP A 200 5.45 3.53 18.11
N LEU A 201 6.17 4.62 18.31
CA LEU A 201 6.35 5.27 19.60
C LEU A 201 5.63 6.62 19.57
N LEU A 202 4.53 6.73 20.32
CA LEU A 202 3.81 7.99 20.46
C LEU A 202 4.69 9.00 21.20
N VAL A 203 4.92 10.16 20.58
CA VAL A 203 5.74 11.26 21.14
C VAL A 203 4.89 12.45 21.57
N ASP A 204 3.70 12.62 21.01
CA ASP A 204 2.77 13.65 21.45
C ASP A 204 1.32 13.21 21.22
N PHE A 205 0.41 13.70 22.05
CA PHE A 205 -1.02 13.49 21.88
C PHE A 205 -1.81 14.56 22.63
N ASP A 206 -2.61 15.34 21.89
CA ASP A 206 -3.42 16.45 22.45
C ASP A 206 -4.91 16.09 22.63
N GLY A 207 -5.27 14.82 22.45
CA GLY A 207 -6.66 14.33 22.46
C GLY A 207 -7.28 14.21 21.07
N HIS A 208 -6.74 14.89 20.05
CA HIS A 208 -7.26 14.90 18.68
C HIS A 208 -6.19 14.46 17.66
N VAL A 209 -4.94 14.85 17.86
CA VAL A 209 -3.82 14.53 16.98
C VAL A 209 -2.74 13.83 17.79
N GLY A 210 -2.37 12.63 17.35
CA GLY A 210 -1.22 11.89 17.86
C GLY A 210 -0.03 12.03 16.93
N ARG A 211 1.13 12.42 17.46
CA ARG A 211 2.40 12.39 16.74
C ARG A 211 3.19 11.18 17.18
N ALA A 212 3.65 10.36 16.24
CA ALA A 212 4.41 9.16 16.53
C ALA A 212 5.72 9.13 15.73
N HIS A 213 6.76 8.59 16.36
CA HIS A 213 7.95 8.16 15.64
C HIS A 213 7.79 6.70 15.24
N VAL A 214 7.92 6.43 13.95
CA VAL A 214 7.71 5.12 13.33
C VAL A 214 9.05 4.45 13.07
N PHE A 215 9.17 3.19 13.45
CA PHE A 215 10.34 2.35 13.23
C PHE A 215 9.92 1.13 12.38
N MET A 216 10.66 0.86 11.32
CA MET A 216 10.52 -0.37 10.53
C MET A 216 11.64 -1.33 10.91
N VAL A 217 11.29 -2.49 11.47
CA VAL A 217 12.26 -3.50 11.92
C VAL A 217 12.27 -4.69 10.96
N ASP A 218 13.37 -4.92 10.24
CA ASP A 218 13.49 -6.08 9.34
C ASP A 218 13.36 -7.39 10.13
N SER A 219 12.46 -8.26 9.70
CA SER A 219 12.09 -9.47 10.46
C SER A 219 13.15 -10.56 10.52
N LYS A 220 14.25 -10.43 9.76
CA LYS A 220 15.36 -11.40 9.76
C LYS A 220 16.62 -10.84 10.38
N SER A 221 16.98 -9.60 10.05
CA SER A 221 18.18 -8.97 10.62
C SER A 221 17.93 -8.34 11.98
N HIS A 222 16.66 -8.10 12.35
CA HIS A 222 16.26 -7.38 13.56
C HIS A 222 16.85 -5.97 13.66
N LEU A 223 17.21 -5.38 12.52
CA LEU A 223 17.69 -4.01 12.43
C LEU A 223 16.54 -3.06 12.09
N VAL A 224 16.60 -1.86 12.65
CA VAL A 224 15.75 -0.74 12.20
C VAL A 224 16.26 -0.29 10.83
N THR A 225 15.43 -0.40 9.79
CA THR A 225 15.80 -0.10 8.40
C THR A 225 15.26 1.23 7.90
N ARG A 226 14.17 1.72 8.50
CA ARG A 226 13.57 3.01 8.17
C ARG A 226 12.95 3.62 9.42
N GLU A 227 13.09 4.93 9.54
CA GLU A 227 12.49 5.73 10.60
C GLU A 227 11.87 7.00 10.01
N TYR A 228 10.72 7.44 10.53
CA TYR A 228 10.10 8.71 10.17
C TYR A 228 9.04 9.11 11.20
N PHE A 229 8.75 10.41 11.27
CA PHE A 229 7.62 10.91 12.05
C PHE A 229 6.33 10.88 11.24
N THR A 230 5.24 10.58 11.92
CA THR A 230 3.89 10.65 11.36
C THR A 230 2.95 11.31 12.36
N GLU A 231 1.89 11.90 11.82
CA GLU A 231 0.79 12.47 12.58
C GLU A 231 -0.48 11.72 12.21
N VAL A 232 -1.26 11.36 13.21
CA VAL A 232 -2.53 10.67 13.05
C VAL A 232 -3.59 11.48 13.76
N GLN A 233 -4.57 11.95 12.99
CA GLN A 233 -5.80 12.50 13.55
C GLN A 233 -6.66 11.34 14.05
N ILE A 234 -7.04 11.40 15.32
CA ILE A 234 -8.05 10.54 15.92
C ILE A 234 -9.37 11.30 15.78
N GLY A 235 -10.17 10.90 14.79
CA GLY A 235 -11.52 11.41 14.50
C GLY A 235 -12.50 10.27 14.36
#